data_AF-A0A3S4XUK0-F1
#
_entry.id   AF-A0A3S4XUK0-F1
#
_cell.length_a   1.000
_cell.length_b   1.000
_cell.length_c   1.000
_cell.angle_alpha   90.00
_cell.angle_beta   90.00
_cell.angle_gamma   90.00
#
_symmetry.space_group_name_H-M   'P 1'
#
loop_
_entity.id
_entity.type
_entity.pdbx_description
1 polymer ?
#
loop_
_entity_poly.entity_id
_entity_poly.type
_entity_poly.pdbx_seq_one_letter_code
_entity_poly.pdbx_strand_id
1 'polypeptide(L)'
;MVVPEDKDHCRVFFWRIRKVKDWQRDAWRFMYRNRLEELHWDVLEQDRIVLENMAPNARGREYLYQHDVGLSRLRRMMQKEAQKQLATLSELEAAQ
;
A
#
# COMPACT_ATOMS: atom_id res chain seq x y z
N MET A 1 -0.15 2.07 4.16
CA MET A 1 -1.10 2.90 3.40
C MET A 1 -0.35 3.51 2.23
N VAL A 2 -0.87 3.37 1.01
CA VAL A 2 -0.26 3.91 -0.22
C VAL A 2 -1.13 5.04 -0.72
N VAL A 3 -0.50 6.16 -1.09
CA VAL A 3 -1.18 7.34 -1.65
C VAL A 3 -0.53 7.65 -2.99
N PRO A 4 -1.29 7.68 -4.11
CA PRO A 4 -0.73 8.09 -5.39
C PRO A 4 -0.37 9.58 -5.35
N GLU A 5 0.82 9.94 -5.81
CA GLU A 5 1.21 11.35 -6.00
C GLU A 5 1.02 11.77 -7.45
N ASP A 6 1.44 10.91 -8.38
CA ASP A 6 1.17 11.03 -9.80
C ASP A 6 0.97 9.63 -10.41
N LYS A 7 1.14 9.52 -11.74
CA LYS A 7 0.96 8.26 -12.48
C LYS A 7 2.01 7.20 -12.11
N ASP A 8 3.25 7.63 -11.88
CA ASP A 8 4.42 6.76 -11.75
C ASP A 8 5.00 6.77 -10.33
N HIS A 9 4.61 7.73 -9.50
CA HIS A 9 5.07 7.89 -8.12
C HIS A 9 3.93 7.73 -7.11
N CYS A 10 4.24 7.07 -6.00
CA CYS A 10 3.34 6.96 -4.87
C CYS A 10 4.11 7.09 -3.56
N ARG A 11 3.42 7.56 -2.52
CA ARG A 11 3.93 7.64 -1.16
C ARG A 11 3.43 6.46 -0.35
N VAL A 12 4.35 5.72 0.25
CA VAL A 12 4.04 4.56 1.09
C VAL A 12 4.30 4.89 2.55
N PHE A 13 3.26 4.76 3.37
CA PHE A 13 3.34 4.91 4.82
C PHE A 13 3.19 3.54 5.48
N PHE A 14 4.15 3.15 6.31
CA PHE A 14 4.04 1.96 7.13
C PHE A 14 3.96 2.33 8.60
N TRP A 15 2.98 1.74 9.30
CA TRP A 15 2.74 2.01 10.71
C TRP A 15 2.86 0.70 11.49
N ARG A 16 3.73 0.68 12.51
CA ARG A 16 3.78 -0.42 13.46
C ARG A 16 3.04 -0.05 14.74
N ILE A 17 1.82 -0.54 14.86
CA ILE A 17 0.97 -0.31 16.03
C ILE A 17 0.87 -1.57 16.88
N ARG A 18 0.93 -1.40 18.21
CA ARG A 18 0.71 -2.47 19.18
C ARG A 18 -0.08 -1.92 20.37
N LYS A 19 -1.15 -2.61 20.74
CA LYS A 19 -1.92 -2.29 21.95
C LYS A 19 -1.14 -2.77 23.18
N VAL A 20 -0.68 -1.84 24.00
CA VAL A 20 0.12 -2.08 25.22
C VAL A 20 -0.34 -1.15 26.34
N LYS A 21 -0.18 -1.57 27.60
CA LYS A 21 -0.55 -0.79 28.79
C LYS A 21 0.62 -0.73 29.79
N ASP A 22 0.66 0.34 30.58
CA ASP A 22 1.60 0.52 31.68
C ASP A 22 3.05 0.25 31.27
N TRP A 23 3.79 -0.53 32.06
CA TRP A 23 5.20 -0.85 31.84
C TRP A 23 5.50 -1.53 30.50
N GLN A 24 4.52 -2.22 29.90
CA GLN A 24 4.69 -2.86 28.60
C GLN A 24 4.92 -1.83 27.49
N ARG A 25 4.43 -0.59 27.67
CA ARG A 25 4.68 0.51 26.75
C ARG A 25 6.16 0.87 26.72
N ASP A 26 6.80 0.94 27.87
CA ASP A 26 8.19 1.34 27.97
C ASP A 26 9.11 0.23 27.48
N ALA A 27 8.81 -1.03 27.84
CA ALA A 27 9.48 -2.19 27.28
C ALA A 27 9.33 -2.27 25.75
N TRP A 28 8.12 -2.02 25.23
CA TRP A 28 7.88 -1.99 23.78
C TRP A 28 8.67 -0.87 23.09
N ARG A 29 8.67 0.34 23.64
CA ARG A 29 9.44 1.47 23.10
C ARG A 29 10.94 1.18 23.09
N PHE A 30 11.45 0.58 24.16
CA PHE A 30 12.85 0.17 24.26
C PHE A 30 13.21 -0.85 23.18
N MET A 31 12.46 -1.96 23.09
CA MET A 31 12.69 -3.01 22.09
C MET A 31 12.53 -2.48 20.66
N TYR A 32 11.57 -1.57 20.45
CA TYR A 32 11.36 -0.98 19.13
C TYR A 32 12.58 -0.20 18.66
N ARG A 33 13.03 0.75 19.47
CA ARG A 33 14.21 1.59 19.16
C ARG A 33 15.50 0.78 19.09
N ASN A 34 15.64 -0.24 19.92
CA ASN A 34 16.88 -1.00 19.99
C ASN A 34 17.04 -1.99 18.83
N ARG A 35 15.94 -2.57 18.33
CA ARG A 35 16.04 -3.67 17.35
C ARG A 35 14.95 -3.70 16.30
N LEU A 36 13.69 -3.46 16.67
CA LEU A 36 12.59 -3.67 15.73
C LEU A 36 12.49 -2.60 14.65
N GLU A 37 13.04 -1.42 14.89
CA GLU A 37 13.09 -0.32 13.93
C GLU A 37 13.98 -0.66 12.73
N GLU A 38 15.19 -1.17 12.95
CA GLU A 38 16.10 -1.61 11.88
C GLU A 38 15.44 -2.72 11.03
N LEU A 39 14.95 -3.77 11.68
CA LEU A 39 14.23 -4.85 11.01
C LEU A 39 12.99 -4.37 10.24
N HIS A 40 12.40 -3.26 10.67
CA HIS A 40 11.27 -2.67 9.97
C HIS A 40 11.70 -2.04 8.65
N TRP A 41 12.78 -1.26 8.69
CA TRP A 41 13.35 -0.63 7.52
C TRP A 41 13.86 -1.64 6.51
N ASP A 42 14.48 -2.73 6.97
CA ASP A 42 15.00 -3.78 6.07
C ASP A 42 13.91 -4.40 5.20
N VAL A 43 12.73 -4.67 5.76
CA VAL A 43 11.60 -5.24 4.99
C VAL A 43 11.04 -4.22 4.00
N LEU A 44 10.92 -2.95 4.42
CA LEU A 44 10.44 -1.89 3.53
C LEU A 44 11.39 -1.66 2.36
N GLU A 45 12.69 -1.76 2.61
CA GLU A 45 13.70 -1.59 1.58
C GLU A 45 13.67 -2.75 0.58
N GLN A 46 13.45 -3.98 1.05
CA GLN A 46 13.22 -5.13 0.16
C GLN A 46 12.02 -4.90 -0.76
N ASP A 47 10.89 -4.45 -0.22
CA ASP A 47 9.68 -4.16 -1.01
C ASP A 47 9.94 -3.03 -2.02
N ARG A 48 10.65 -1.96 -1.61
CA ARG A 48 11.02 -0.85 -2.49
C ARG A 48 11.85 -1.32 -3.68
N ILE A 49 12.89 -2.11 -3.42
CA ILE A 49 13.78 -2.66 -4.45
C ILE A 49 12.98 -3.50 -5.45
N VAL A 50 12.06 -4.35 -4.98
CA VAL A 50 11.23 -5.19 -5.86
C VAL A 50 10.32 -4.32 -6.74
N LEU A 51 9.69 -3.29 -6.17
CA LEU A 51 8.78 -2.41 -6.91
C LEU A 51 9.52 -1.56 -7.95
N GLU A 52 10.65 -0.97 -7.59
CA GLU A 52 11.42 -0.11 -8.49
C GLU A 52 12.09 -0.87 -9.65
N ASN A 53 12.46 -2.14 -9.42
CA ASN A 53 13.02 -2.98 -10.47
C ASN A 53 11.95 -3.68 -11.32
N MET A 54 10.66 -3.47 -11.05
CA MET A 54 9.58 -4.09 -11.80
C MET A 54 9.46 -3.47 -13.20
N ALA A 55 9.22 -4.32 -14.22
CA ALA A 55 9.07 -3.83 -15.58
C ALA A 55 7.85 -2.87 -15.70
N PRO A 56 7.95 -1.76 -16.47
CA PRO A 56 6.89 -0.74 -16.58
C PRO A 56 5.50 -1.27 -17.00
N ASN A 57 5.46 -2.41 -17.69
CA ASN A 57 4.24 -3.08 -18.14
C ASN A 57 4.11 -4.51 -17.60
N ALA A 58 4.60 -4.78 -16.39
CA ALA A 58 4.56 -6.11 -15.76
C ALA A 58 3.15 -6.72 -15.75
N ARG A 59 2.11 -5.89 -15.61
CA ARG A 59 0.72 -6.32 -15.62
C ARG A 59 0.29 -7.00 -16.93
N GLY A 60 0.85 -6.61 -18.08
CA GLY A 60 0.47 -7.19 -19.37
C GLY A 60 0.90 -8.66 -19.55
N ARG A 61 1.84 -9.13 -18.73
CA ARG A 61 2.34 -10.52 -18.73
C ARG A 61 2.36 -11.10 -17.32
N GLU A 62 1.36 -10.76 -16.52
CA GLU A 62 1.25 -11.26 -15.15
C GLU A 62 0.67 -12.69 -15.12
N TYR A 63 1.24 -13.53 -14.27
CA TYR A 63 0.72 -14.86 -13.96
C TYR A 63 0.31 -14.88 -12.50
N LEU A 64 -0.99 -14.96 -12.24
CA LEU A 64 -1.54 -14.99 -10.89
C LEU A 64 -1.85 -16.42 -10.49
N TYR A 65 -1.38 -16.80 -9.30
CA TYR A 65 -1.61 -18.11 -8.72
C TYR A 65 -2.78 -18.08 -7.74
N GLN A 66 -3.12 -19.24 -7.18
CA GLN A 66 -4.26 -19.38 -6.27
C GLN A 66 -4.17 -18.47 -5.03
N HIS A 67 -2.96 -18.18 -4.56
CA HIS A 67 -2.76 -17.27 -3.43
C HIS A 67 -3.00 -15.79 -3.80
N ASP A 68 -2.97 -15.43 -5.09
CA ASP A 68 -3.16 -14.07 -5.58
C ASP A 68 -4.62 -13.71 -5.86
N VAL A 69 -5.56 -14.62 -5.55
CA VAL A 69 -7.00 -14.38 -5.76
C VAL A 69 -7.47 -13.10 -5.04
N GLY A 70 -6.86 -12.77 -3.90
CA GLY A 70 -7.13 -11.52 -3.18
C GLY A 70 -6.79 -10.27 -4.00
N LEU A 71 -5.67 -10.29 -4.74
CA LEU A 71 -5.22 -9.18 -5.57
C LEU A 71 -6.23 -8.88 -6.70
N SER A 72 -6.69 -9.93 -7.38
CA SER A 72 -7.71 -9.81 -8.44
C SER A 72 -9.01 -9.20 -7.92
N ARG A 73 -9.46 -9.60 -6.72
CA ARG A 73 -10.66 -9.05 -6.09
C ARG A 73 -10.49 -7.57 -5.73
N LEU A 74 -9.34 -7.22 -5.14
CA LEU A 74 -9.02 -5.83 -4.77
C LEU A 74 -9.03 -4.93 -6.01
N ARG A 75 -8.35 -5.35 -7.09
CA ARG A 75 -8.30 -4.60 -8.35
C ARG A 75 -9.68 -4.35 -8.93
N ARG A 76 -10.57 -5.35 -8.92
CA ARG A 76 -11.96 -5.21 -9.38
C ARG A 76 -12.74 -4.20 -8.52
N MET A 77 -12.55 -4.22 -7.21
CA MET A 77 -13.19 -3.27 -6.29
C MET A 77 -12.72 -1.84 -6.57
N MET A 78 -11.41 -1.63 -6.69
CA MET A 78 -10.83 -0.32 -6.99
C MET A 78 -11.30 0.23 -8.34
N GLN A 79 -11.35 -0.62 -9.37
CA GLN A 79 -11.85 -0.21 -10.70
C GLN A 79 -13.32 0.22 -10.66
N LYS A 80 -14.16 -0.54 -9.95
CA LYS A 80 -15.58 -0.19 -9.78
C LYS A 80 -15.73 1.15 -9.08
N GLU A 81 -14.92 1.42 -8.07
CA GLU A 81 -14.98 2.69 -7.33
C GLU A 81 -14.48 3.87 -8.17
N ALA A 82 -13.39 3.69 -8.92
CA ALA A 82 -12.92 4.71 -9.87
C ALA A 82 -13.96 5.06 -10.93
N GLN A 83 -14.69 4.06 -11.47
CA GLN A 83 -15.77 4.31 -12.43
C GLN A 83 -16.91 5.14 -11.85
N LYS A 84 -17.29 4.89 -10.59
CA LYS A 84 -18.31 5.71 -9.91
C LYS A 84 -17.84 7.15 -9.74
N GLN A 85 -16.60 7.34 -9.30
CA GLN A 85 -16.02 8.67 -9.10
C GLN A 85 -16.00 9.46 -10.41
N LEU A 86 -15.62 8.82 -11.51
CA LEU A 86 -15.66 9.43 -12.85
C LEU A 86 -17.08 9.79 -13.29
N ALA A 87 -18.07 8.93 -13.05
CA ALA A 87 -19.46 9.23 -13.35
C ALA A 87 -19.96 10.46 -12.57
N THR A 88 -19.70 10.50 -11.26
CA THR A 88 -20.06 11.66 -10.42
C THR A 88 -19.36 12.94 -10.89
N LEU A 89 -18.09 12.88 -11.26
CA LEU A 89 -17.37 14.04 -11.84
C LEU A 89 -18.03 14.52 -13.14
N SER A 90 -18.36 13.60 -14.05
CA SER A 90 -19.01 13.96 -15.32
C SER A 90 -20.39 14.59 -15.14
N GLU A 91 -21.16 14.14 -14.13
CA GLU A 91 -22.45 14.73 -13.79
C GLU A 91 -22.30 16.16 -13.24
N LEU A 92 -21.27 16.40 -12.42
CA LEU A 92 -20.96 17.72 -11.89
C LEU A 92 -20.50 18.68 -12.98
N GLU A 93 -19.66 18.22 -13.91
CA GLU A 93 -19.19 19.00 -15.05
C GLU A 93 -20.34 19.35 -16.01
N ALA A 94 -21.30 18.44 -16.21
CA ALA A 94 -22.48 18.68 -17.06
C ALA A 94 -23.53 19.61 -16.41
N ALA A 95 -23.47 19.79 -15.10
CA ALA A 95 -24.36 20.67 -14.35
C ALA A 95 -23.82 22.11 -14.17
N GLN A 96 -22.55 22.34 -14.55
CA GLN A 96 -21.90 23.66 -14.59
C GLN A 96 -22.06 24.33 -15.96
#